data_AF-A0A838GGY5-F1
#
_entry.id   AF-A0A838GGY5-F1
#
_cell.length_a   1.000
_cell.length_b   1.000
_cell.length_c   1.000
_cell.angle_alpha   90.00
_cell.angle_beta   90.00
_cell.angle_gamma   90.00
#
_symmetry.space_group_name_H-M   'P 1'
#
loop_
_entity.id
_entity.type
_entity.pdbx_description
1 polymer ?
#
loop_
_entity_poly.entity_id
_entity_poly.type
_entity_poly.pdbx_seq_one_letter_code
_entity_poly.pdbx_strand_id
1 'polypeptide(L)'
;GPGMIGVFDRSHYEDVLIARVKDLVERRVWARRYATINRFEERLVESGCVLVKVMLHISPEEQRARLLARLDDPTKYWKYNPGDIAERALWPRYQEAYEAALEKCSTAAAPWYVVPADRKWYRNWAVSQLLVERLEAMDLQWPAPEYDVDVERARVLASDPT
;
A
#
# COMPACT_ATOMS: atom_id res chain seq x y z
N GLY A 1 -2.27 -14.16 -8.73
CA GLY A 1 -2.66 -15.53 -8.34
C GLY A 1 -2.42 -15.70 -6.85
N PRO A 2 -2.83 -16.83 -6.24
CA PRO A 2 -2.46 -17.18 -4.87
C PRO A 2 -0.94 -17.18 -4.66
N GLY A 3 -0.48 -16.90 -3.44
CA GLY A 3 0.95 -16.87 -3.10
C GLY A 3 1.72 -15.61 -3.54
N MET A 4 1.03 -14.59 -4.05
CA MET A 4 1.65 -13.34 -4.52
C MET A 4 1.52 -12.22 -3.50
N ILE A 5 2.54 -11.36 -3.42
CA ILE A 5 2.46 -10.06 -2.74
C ILE A 5 2.17 -9.00 -3.80
N GLY A 6 1.00 -8.36 -3.71
CA GLY A 6 0.63 -7.23 -4.56
C GLY A 6 0.95 -5.90 -3.89
N VAL A 7 1.51 -4.95 -4.64
CA VAL A 7 1.77 -3.59 -4.15
C VAL A 7 1.03 -2.59 -5.03
N PHE A 8 0.21 -1.77 -4.40
CA PHE A 8 -0.50 -0.67 -5.03
C PHE A 8 0.22 0.64 -4.69
N ASP A 9 0.93 1.23 -5.66
CA ASP A 9 1.46 2.60 -5.57
C ASP A 9 0.35 3.57 -6.02
N ARG A 10 -0.24 4.26 -5.03
CA ARG A 10 -1.64 4.72 -5.04
C ARG A 10 -2.62 3.55 -5.12
N SER A 11 -3.92 3.80 -5.10
CA SER A 11 -4.93 2.73 -5.09
C SER A 11 -6.32 3.26 -5.47
N HIS A 12 -7.35 2.42 -5.31
CA HIS A 12 -8.77 2.80 -5.42
C HIS A 12 -9.18 3.97 -4.50
N TYR A 13 -8.36 4.35 -3.51
CA TYR A 13 -8.62 5.53 -2.68
C TYR A 13 -8.50 6.85 -3.45
N GLU A 14 -7.82 6.91 -4.59
CA GLU A 14 -7.78 8.12 -5.43
C GLU A 14 -9.20 8.59 -5.83
N ASP A 15 -10.13 7.65 -5.98
CA ASP A 15 -11.54 7.91 -6.29
C ASP A 15 -12.35 8.56 -5.16
N VAL A 16 -11.77 8.70 -3.96
CA VAL A 16 -12.32 9.47 -2.82
C VAL A 16 -11.35 10.52 -2.27
N LEU A 17 -10.14 10.62 -2.85
CA LEU A 17 -9.12 11.62 -2.53
C LEU A 17 -9.12 12.73 -3.59
N ILE A 18 -8.36 12.59 -4.67
CA ILE A 18 -8.28 13.63 -5.71
C ILE A 18 -9.65 13.92 -6.35
N ALA A 19 -10.50 12.89 -6.49
CA ALA A 19 -11.87 13.06 -6.98
C ALA A 19 -12.71 13.99 -6.09
N ARG A 20 -12.51 13.95 -4.77
CA ARG A 20 -13.14 14.85 -3.79
C ARG A 20 -12.47 16.23 -3.78
N VAL A 21 -11.13 16.27 -3.81
CA VAL A 21 -10.38 17.53 -3.66
C VAL A 21 -10.54 18.44 -4.87
N LYS A 22 -10.66 17.88 -6.06
CA LYS A 22 -10.82 18.62 -7.31
C LYS A 22 -12.23 18.61 -7.88
N ASP A 23 -13.20 18.09 -7.12
CA ASP A 23 -14.59 18.00 -7.54
C ASP A 23 -14.76 17.35 -8.94
N LEU A 24 -13.97 16.30 -9.22
CA LEU A 24 -13.93 15.63 -10.53
C LEU A 24 -15.26 14.94 -10.88
N VAL A 25 -16.03 14.61 -9.84
CA VAL A 25 -17.40 14.12 -9.91
C VAL A 25 -18.22 14.75 -8.79
N GLU A 26 -19.53 14.78 -8.96
CA GLU A 26 -20.43 15.31 -7.93
C GLU A 26 -20.22 14.61 -6.57
N ARG A 27 -20.38 15.35 -5.47
CA ARG A 27 -20.21 14.84 -4.10
C ARG A 27 -20.99 13.56 -3.83
N ARG A 28 -22.22 13.44 -4.32
CA ARG A 28 -23.04 12.23 -4.14
C ARG A 28 -22.43 10.98 -4.78
N VAL A 29 -21.61 11.15 -5.82
CA VAL A 29 -20.95 10.06 -6.53
C VAL A 29 -19.77 9.55 -5.70
N TRP A 30 -18.79 10.41 -5.39
CA TRP A 30 -17.61 9.96 -4.63
C TRP A 30 -17.95 9.58 -3.18
N ALA A 31 -18.93 10.23 -2.53
CA ALA A 31 -19.29 9.90 -1.15
C ALA A 31 -19.84 8.47 -1.00
N ARG A 32 -20.53 7.94 -2.02
CA ARG A 32 -20.98 6.54 -2.02
C ARG A 32 -19.84 5.54 -2.17
N ARG A 33 -18.68 5.97 -2.70
CA ARG A 33 -17.55 5.08 -2.96
C ARG A 33 -16.91 4.56 -1.69
N TYR A 34 -16.98 5.26 -0.54
CA TYR A 34 -16.51 4.72 0.74
C TYR A 34 -17.15 3.36 1.06
N ALA A 35 -18.47 3.24 0.90
CA ALA A 35 -19.17 1.98 1.13
C ALA A 35 -18.80 0.91 0.08
N THR A 36 -18.58 1.32 -1.18
CA THR A 36 -18.11 0.43 -2.24
C THR A 36 -16.70 -0.11 -1.96
N ILE A 37 -15.79 0.76 -1.50
CA ILE A 37 -14.43 0.41 -1.11
C ILE A 37 -14.46 -0.61 0.03
N ASN A 38 -15.23 -0.35 1.09
CA ASN A 38 -15.32 -1.28 2.22
C ASN A 38 -15.84 -2.66 1.78
N ARG A 39 -16.91 -2.72 0.97
CA ARG A 39 -17.41 -3.99 0.44
C ARG A 39 -16.40 -4.69 -0.47
N PHE A 40 -15.59 -3.93 -1.22
CA PHE A 40 -14.55 -4.51 -2.06
C PHE A 40 -13.43 -5.13 -1.22
N GLU A 41 -12.94 -4.40 -0.22
CA GLU A 41 -11.90 -4.87 0.69
C GLU A 41 -12.37 -6.05 1.54
N GLU A 42 -13.62 -6.04 2.00
CA GLU A 42 -14.25 -7.16 2.70
C GLU A 42 -14.23 -8.44 1.86
N ARG A 43 -14.65 -8.37 0.58
CA ARG A 43 -14.56 -9.53 -0.33
C ARG A 43 -13.14 -10.02 -0.56
N LEU A 44 -12.15 -9.12 -0.59
CA LEU A 44 -10.75 -9.52 -0.70
C LEU A 44 -10.31 -10.30 0.55
N VAL A 45 -10.63 -9.79 1.73
CA VAL A 45 -10.30 -10.46 3.00
C VAL A 45 -11.00 -11.81 3.11
N GLU A 46 -12.29 -11.89 2.75
CA GLU A 46 -13.06 -13.15 2.72
C GLU A 46 -12.46 -14.19 1.76
N SER A 47 -11.81 -13.74 0.68
CA SER A 47 -11.10 -14.62 -0.26
C SER A 47 -9.72 -15.09 0.23
N GLY A 48 -9.31 -14.70 1.44
CA GLY A 48 -8.01 -15.05 2.03
C GLY A 48 -6.89 -14.04 1.75
N CYS A 49 -7.21 -12.85 1.22
CA CYS A 49 -6.21 -11.80 1.01
C CYS A 49 -5.97 -11.02 2.30
N VAL A 50 -4.72 -10.95 2.76
CA VAL A 50 -4.33 -10.06 3.86
C VAL A 50 -4.09 -8.65 3.30
N LEU A 51 -4.90 -7.68 3.74
CA LEU A 51 -4.78 -6.29 3.34
C LEU A 51 -3.96 -5.48 4.36
N VAL A 52 -2.95 -4.76 3.86
CA VAL A 52 -2.15 -3.80 4.63
C VAL A 52 -2.23 -2.44 3.97
N LYS A 53 -3.02 -1.53 4.54
CA LYS A 53 -3.21 -0.17 4.00
C LYS A 53 -2.37 0.83 4.79
N VAL A 54 -1.46 1.51 4.12
CA VAL A 54 -0.51 2.44 4.77
C VAL A 54 -0.65 3.83 4.19
N MET A 55 -0.94 4.80 5.06
CA MET A 55 -0.89 6.23 4.74
C MET A 55 0.45 6.79 5.24
N LEU A 56 1.28 7.27 4.30
CA LEU A 56 2.57 7.87 4.61
C LEU A 56 2.38 9.35 4.95
N HIS A 57 2.30 9.68 6.23
CA HIS A 57 1.99 11.02 6.69
C HIS A 57 3.24 11.89 6.76
N ILE A 58 3.31 12.94 5.93
CA ILE A 58 4.36 13.95 6.00
C ILE A 58 3.81 15.31 6.40
N SER A 59 4.64 16.14 7.01
CA SER A 59 4.32 17.53 7.27
C SER A 59 4.33 18.37 5.97
N PRO A 60 3.58 19.48 5.91
CA PRO A 60 3.67 20.39 4.78
C PRO A 60 5.08 20.98 4.66
N GLU A 61 5.83 21.15 5.74
CA GLU A 61 7.21 21.61 5.74
C GLU A 61 8.13 20.60 5.05
N GLU A 62 8.02 19.32 5.40
CA GLU A 62 8.79 18.25 4.78
C GLU A 62 8.47 18.12 3.29
N GLN A 63 7.18 18.21 2.91
CA GLN A 63 6.81 18.19 1.50
C GLN A 63 7.50 19.33 0.71
N ARG A 64 7.52 20.55 1.27
CA ARG A 64 8.22 21.70 0.67
C ARG A 64 9.72 21.42 0.52
N ALA A 65 10.36 20.94 1.58
CA ALA A 65 11.79 20.61 1.57
C ALA A 65 12.12 19.56 0.49
N ARG A 66 11.28 18.53 0.35
CA ARG A 66 11.45 17.49 -0.68
C ARG A 66 11.29 18.01 -2.10
N LEU A 67 10.35 18.93 -2.34
CA LEU A 67 10.15 19.53 -3.66
C LEU A 67 11.35 20.41 -4.04
N LEU A 68 11.85 21.23 -3.13
CA LEU A 68 13.06 22.04 -3.33
C LEU A 68 14.27 21.14 -3.62
N ALA A 69 14.48 20.10 -2.82
CA ALA A 69 15.59 19.16 -3.03
C ALA A 69 15.52 18.36 -4.36
N ARG A 70 14.37 18.31 -5.04
CA ARG A 70 14.28 17.76 -6.42
C ARG A 70 14.76 18.77 -7.46
N LEU A 71 14.57 20.06 -7.23
CA LEU A 71 15.02 21.15 -8.09
C LEU A 71 16.51 21.45 -7.91
N ASP A 72 17.06 21.13 -6.75
CA ASP A 72 18.50 21.31 -6.46
C ASP A 72 19.38 20.13 -6.97
N ASP A 73 18.77 19.05 -7.47
CA ASP A 73 19.46 17.83 -7.88
C ASP A 73 19.09 17.46 -9.34
N PRO A 74 20.00 17.66 -10.32
CA PRO A 74 19.77 17.34 -11.73
C PRO A 74 19.34 15.90 -11.99
N THR A 75 19.72 14.94 -11.14
CA THR A 75 19.33 13.53 -11.27
C THR A 75 17.86 13.28 -10.93
N LYS A 76 17.16 14.28 -10.37
CA LYS A 76 15.78 14.19 -9.89
C LYS A 76 14.80 15.09 -10.64
N TYR A 77 15.24 15.86 -11.65
CA TYR A 77 14.36 16.75 -12.41
C TYR A 77 13.15 16.03 -13.00
N TRP A 78 13.33 14.80 -13.48
CA TRP A 78 12.24 13.98 -14.01
C TRP A 78 11.14 13.65 -12.98
N LYS A 79 11.42 13.77 -11.67
CA LYS A 79 10.47 13.53 -10.57
C LYS A 79 9.70 14.78 -10.15
N TYR A 80 10.04 15.95 -10.69
CA TYR A 80 9.36 17.19 -10.37
C TYR A 80 8.28 17.48 -11.41
N ASN A 81 7.06 17.74 -10.93
CA ASN A 81 5.98 18.24 -11.77
C ASN A 81 5.61 19.65 -11.30
N PRO A 82 5.60 20.69 -12.16
CA PRO A 82 5.13 22.01 -11.78
C PRO A 82 3.71 22.01 -11.16
N GLY A 83 2.86 21.05 -11.55
CA GLY A 83 1.54 20.83 -10.95
C GLY A 83 1.57 20.51 -9.45
N ASP A 84 2.70 20.01 -8.90
CA ASP A 84 2.85 19.71 -7.47
C ASP A 84 2.67 20.98 -6.61
N ILE A 85 2.95 22.18 -7.14
CA ILE A 85 2.70 23.45 -6.45
C ILE A 85 1.20 23.71 -6.31
N ALA A 86 0.43 23.46 -7.38
CA ALA A 86 -1.02 23.63 -7.35
C ALA A 86 -1.68 22.61 -6.40
N GLU A 87 -1.20 21.36 -6.40
CA GLU A 87 -1.67 20.35 -5.43
C GLU A 87 -1.35 20.74 -4.00
N ARG A 88 -0.14 21.28 -3.77
CA ARG A 88 0.27 21.75 -2.44
C ARG A 88 -0.63 22.86 -1.91
N ALA A 89 -1.13 23.75 -2.75
CA ALA A 89 -2.08 24.78 -2.32
C ALA A 89 -3.41 24.18 -1.81
N LEU A 90 -3.75 22.97 -2.23
CA LEU A 90 -4.92 22.21 -1.79
C LEU A 90 -4.65 21.33 -0.56
N TRP A 91 -3.50 21.48 0.11
CA TRP A 91 -3.10 20.66 1.26
C TRP A 91 -4.21 20.48 2.31
N PRO A 92 -4.90 21.53 2.80
CA PRO A 92 -5.98 21.35 3.78
C PRO A 92 -7.11 20.46 3.27
N ARG A 93 -7.51 20.61 1.99
CA ARG A 93 -8.55 19.78 1.38
C ARG A 93 -8.12 18.31 1.29
N TYR A 94 -6.84 18.06 1.00
CA TYR A 94 -6.29 16.69 1.01
C TYR A 94 -6.28 16.09 2.41
N GLN A 95 -5.94 16.87 3.45
CA GLN A 95 -5.99 16.39 4.84
C GLN A 95 -7.42 15.97 5.22
N GLU A 96 -8.42 16.80 4.94
CA GLU A 96 -9.84 16.46 5.19
C GLU A 96 -10.32 15.23 4.39
N ALA A 97 -9.78 15.05 3.17
CA ALA A 97 -10.10 13.91 2.34
C ALA A 97 -9.50 12.61 2.90
N TYR A 98 -8.24 12.65 3.34
CA TYR A 98 -7.57 11.54 4.01
C TYR A 98 -8.23 11.19 5.34
N GLU A 99 -8.51 12.19 6.20
CA GLU A 99 -9.19 11.99 7.49
C GLU A 99 -10.51 11.24 7.29
N ALA A 100 -11.37 11.71 6.38
CA ALA A 100 -12.63 11.03 6.10
C ALA A 100 -12.44 9.62 5.52
N ALA A 101 -11.41 9.37 4.70
CA ALA A 101 -11.12 8.05 4.18
C ALA A 101 -10.64 7.10 5.29
N LEU A 102 -9.80 7.58 6.20
CA LEU A 102 -9.33 6.83 7.36
C LEU A 102 -10.51 6.50 8.30
N GLU A 103 -11.34 7.48 8.62
CA GLU A 103 -12.53 7.29 9.47
C GLU A 103 -13.54 6.30 8.89
N LYS A 104 -13.81 6.40 7.58
CA LYS A 104 -14.88 5.62 6.93
C LYS A 104 -14.43 4.25 6.45
N CYS A 105 -13.12 4.06 6.22
CA CYS A 105 -12.61 2.85 5.59
C CYS A 105 -11.52 2.15 6.42
N SER A 106 -11.20 2.59 7.64
CA SER A 106 -10.40 1.78 8.56
C SER A 106 -11.32 0.82 9.31
N THR A 107 -11.49 -0.39 8.77
CA THR A 107 -12.33 -1.42 9.38
C THR A 107 -11.47 -2.42 10.17
N ALA A 108 -12.10 -3.24 11.01
CA ALA A 108 -11.38 -4.30 11.72
C ALA A 108 -10.75 -5.33 10.77
N ALA A 109 -11.41 -5.65 9.66
CA ALA A 109 -10.93 -6.60 8.65
C ALA A 109 -9.84 -6.00 7.74
N ALA A 110 -9.89 -4.70 7.48
CA ALA A 110 -8.92 -3.99 6.65
C ALA A 110 -8.54 -2.65 7.33
N PRO A 111 -7.64 -2.67 8.33
CA PRO A 111 -7.25 -1.47 9.05
C PRO A 111 -6.34 -0.57 8.21
N TRP A 112 -6.41 0.74 8.49
CA TRP A 112 -5.41 1.71 8.03
C TRP A 112 -4.32 1.93 9.06
N TYR A 113 -3.08 2.06 8.59
CA TYR A 113 -1.93 2.47 9.39
C TYR A 113 -1.46 3.85 8.92
N VAL A 114 -1.49 4.82 9.82
CA VAL A 114 -0.90 6.13 9.57
C VAL A 114 0.54 6.10 10.05
N VAL A 115 1.49 6.15 9.11
CA VAL A 115 2.93 6.06 9.39
C VAL A 115 3.56 7.44 9.24
N PRO A 116 4.10 8.03 10.33
CA PRO A 116 4.93 9.22 10.23
C PRO A 116 6.07 9.02 9.23
N ALA A 117 6.12 9.85 8.19
CA ALA A 117 6.95 9.62 7.03
C ALA A 117 7.93 10.76 6.74
N ASP A 118 8.06 11.74 7.63
CA ASP A 118 9.06 12.82 7.52
C ASP A 118 10.47 12.23 7.50
N ARG A 119 10.74 11.28 8.39
CA ARG A 119 12.01 10.55 8.44
C ARG A 119 11.91 9.28 7.60
N LYS A 120 12.61 9.25 6.46
CA LYS A 120 12.60 8.10 5.53
C LYS A 120 13.02 6.78 6.18
N TRP A 121 14.00 6.79 7.10
CA TRP A 121 14.45 5.58 7.79
C TRP A 121 13.33 4.99 8.67
N TYR A 122 12.60 5.82 9.40
CA TYR A 122 11.52 5.39 10.29
C TYR A 122 10.35 4.86 9.48
N ARG A 123 9.98 5.58 8.41
CA ARG A 123 8.99 5.11 7.42
C ARG A 123 9.33 3.71 6.91
N ASN A 124 10.58 3.52 6.46
CA ASN A 124 11.01 2.23 5.92
C ASN A 124 10.91 1.13 6.97
N TRP A 125 11.44 1.38 8.17
CA TRP A 125 11.37 0.45 9.30
C TRP A 125 9.93 0.10 9.65
N ALA A 126 9.05 1.09 9.83
CA ALA A 126 7.66 0.88 10.24
C ALA A 126 6.86 0.07 9.21
N VAL A 127 7.00 0.38 7.92
CA VAL A 127 6.34 -0.39 6.85
C VAL A 127 6.91 -1.80 6.76
N SER A 128 8.23 -1.97 6.88
CA SER A 128 8.84 -3.30 6.91
C SER A 128 8.36 -4.14 8.09
N GLN A 129 8.25 -3.56 9.30
CA GLN A 129 7.72 -4.27 10.47
C GLN A 129 6.25 -4.66 10.28
N LEU A 130 5.40 -3.75 9.78
CA LEU A 130 4.01 -4.08 9.46
C LEU A 130 3.89 -5.25 8.48
N LEU A 131 4.76 -5.32 7.48
CA LEU A 131 4.76 -6.44 6.53
C LEU A 131 5.24 -7.74 7.19
N VAL A 132 6.31 -7.70 7.98
CA VAL A 132 6.84 -8.88 8.70
C VAL A 132 5.79 -9.44 9.66
N GLU A 133 5.21 -8.60 10.52
CA GLU A 133 4.17 -9.02 11.47
C GLU A 133 2.98 -9.70 10.78
N ARG A 134 2.59 -9.19 9.60
CA ARG A 134 1.47 -9.76 8.84
C ARG A 134 1.83 -11.07 8.16
N LEU A 135 3.06 -11.20 7.65
CA LEU A 135 3.54 -12.45 7.06
C LEU A 135 3.76 -13.53 8.14
N GLU A 136 4.26 -13.17 9.32
CA GLU A 136 4.41 -14.09 10.45
C GLU A 136 3.04 -14.58 10.95
N ALA A 137 2.06 -13.68 11.07
CA ALA A 137 0.70 -14.03 11.48
C ALA A 137 -0.04 -14.94 10.49
N MET A 138 0.43 -15.06 9.24
CA MET A 138 -0.14 -15.98 8.25
C MET A 138 0.31 -17.43 8.46
N ASP A 139 1.29 -17.69 9.34
CA ASP A 139 1.80 -19.04 9.65
C ASP A 139 2.12 -19.86 8.39
N LEU A 140 2.87 -19.26 7.45
CA LEU A 140 3.17 -19.87 6.16
C LEU A 140 4.11 -21.07 6.34
N GLN A 141 3.68 -22.23 5.83
CA GLN A 141 4.43 -23.49 5.89
C GLN A 141 4.95 -23.90 4.52
N TRP A 142 6.05 -24.66 4.50
CA TRP A 142 6.51 -25.34 3.29
C TRP A 142 5.51 -26.44 2.91
N PRO A 143 5.14 -26.58 1.62
CA PRO A 143 4.25 -27.65 1.19
C PRO A 143 4.90 -29.01 1.43
N ALA A 144 4.11 -29.99 1.87
CA ALA A 144 4.57 -31.35 1.96
C ALA A 144 4.88 -31.89 0.55
N PRO A 145 5.93 -32.73 0.39
CA PRO A 145 6.20 -33.37 -0.88
C PRO A 145 5.04 -34.30 -1.27
N GLU A 146 4.70 -34.33 -2.55
CA GLU A 146 3.69 -35.25 -3.12
C GLU A 146 4.27 -36.65 -3.42
N TYR A 147 5.53 -36.86 -3.04
CA TYR A 147 6.32 -38.07 -3.27
C TYR A 147 7.02 -38.51 -1.99
N ASP A 148 7.39 -39.78 -1.95
CA ASP A 148 8.22 -40.34 -0.89
C ASP A 148 9.68 -39.89 -1.09
N VAL A 149 10.17 -39.10 -0.14
CA VAL A 149 11.51 -38.49 -0.20
C VAL A 149 12.61 -39.55 -0.20
N ASP A 150 12.45 -40.63 0.57
CA ASP A 150 13.46 -41.67 0.69
C ASP A 150 13.53 -42.53 -0.59
N VAL A 151 12.37 -42.80 -1.21
CA VAL A 151 12.28 -43.47 -2.52
C VAL A 151 12.95 -42.64 -3.61
N GLU A 152 12.61 -41.36 -3.74
CA GLU A 152 13.21 -40.49 -4.77
C GLU A 152 14.71 -40.27 -4.52
N ARG A 153 15.14 -40.19 -3.26
CA ARG A 153 16.56 -40.12 -2.92
C ARG A 153 17.32 -41.36 -3.40
N ALA A 154 16.77 -42.55 -3.19
CA ALA A 154 17.37 -43.79 -3.68
C ALA A 154 17.46 -43.82 -5.22
N ARG A 155 16.44 -43.32 -5.92
CA ARG A 155 16.42 -43.23 -7.40
C ARG A 155 17.51 -42.31 -7.94
N VAL A 156 17.71 -41.14 -7.32
CA VAL A 156 18.76 -40.19 -7.72
C VAL A 156 20.16 -40.78 -7.53
N LEU A 157 20.41 -41.46 -6.41
CA LEU A 157 21.71 -42.10 -6.16
C LEU A 157 22.01 -43.25 -7.13
N ALA A 158 20.98 -43.87 -7.71
CA ALA A 158 21.12 -44.94 -8.68
C ALA A 158 21.20 -44.44 -10.14
N SER A 159 21.06 -43.13 -10.40
CA SER A 159 20.93 -42.57 -11.75
C SER A 159 22.20 -41.88 -12.28
N ASP A 160 23.39 -42.41 -11.96
CA ASP A 160 24.64 -41.79 -12.42
C ASP A 160 24.66 -41.65 -13.96
N PRO A 161 24.95 -40.44 -14.49
CA PRO A 161 24.99 -40.22 -15.93
C PRO A 161 26.22 -40.92 -16.51
N THR A 162 25.98 -41.83 -17.46
CA THR A 162 27.00 -42.46 -18.32
C THR A 162 27.63 -41.48 -19.29
#